data_AF-A0A1B9I6L6-F1
#
_entry.id   AF-A0A1B9I6L6-F1
#
_cell.length_a   1.000
_cell.length_b   1.000
_cell.length_c   1.000
_cell.angle_alpha   90.00
_cell.angle_beta   90.00
_cell.angle_gamma   90.00
#
_symmetry.space_group_name_H-M   'P 1'
#
loop_
_entity.id
_entity.type
_entity.pdbx_description
1 polymer ?
#
loop_
_entity_poly.entity_id
_entity_poly.type
_entity_poly.pdbx_seq_one_letter_code
_entity_poly.pdbx_strand_id
1 'polypeptide(L)'
;MSLIGSSSSTPDSSRSSTPETSSKAVNPLNPQGLKPCCACPETKSKRDDCFIKSPAGEGDVNCREFIEAHKACMRGYGFKV
;
A
#
# COMPACT_ATOMS: atom_id res chain seq x y z
N MET A 1 -2.04 -4.48 50.98
CA MET A 1 -3.42 -4.32 50.48
C MET A 1 -3.48 -2.95 49.82
N SER A 2 -3.31 -2.88 48.50
CA SER A 2 -3.38 -1.62 47.75
C SER A 2 -4.49 -1.71 46.72
N LEU A 3 -5.28 -0.65 46.71
CA LEU A 3 -6.57 -0.49 46.07
C LEU A 3 -6.40 0.17 44.69
N ILE A 4 -7.34 -0.16 43.79
CA ILE A 4 -7.88 0.59 42.64
C ILE A 4 -7.01 0.96 41.42
N GLY A 5 -7.59 0.70 40.25
CA GLY A 5 -7.18 1.23 38.94
C GLY A 5 -8.16 0.81 37.84
N SER A 6 -9.42 1.25 37.95
CA SER A 6 -10.44 1.11 36.90
C SER A 6 -10.35 2.23 35.86
N SER A 7 -10.84 1.93 34.65
CA SER A 7 -11.23 2.86 33.56
C SER A 7 -10.06 3.35 32.69
N SER A 8 -10.14 3.43 31.35
CA SER A 8 -11.26 3.92 30.56
C SER A 8 -11.10 3.55 29.08
N SER A 9 -12.22 3.32 28.41
CA SER A 9 -12.40 3.17 26.98
C SER A 9 -12.05 4.45 26.20
N THR A 10 -11.42 4.32 25.03
CA THR A 10 -11.87 4.93 23.76
C THR A 10 -11.37 4.11 22.56
N PRO A 11 -12.23 3.80 21.59
CA PRO A 11 -11.84 3.45 20.23
C PRO A 11 -11.74 4.74 19.40
N ASP A 12 -10.52 5.16 19.09
CA ASP A 12 -10.23 6.24 18.12
C ASP A 12 -8.81 5.93 17.61
N SER A 13 -8.50 5.86 16.32
CA SER A 13 -8.93 6.70 15.23
C SER A 13 -9.07 5.81 13.97
N SER A 14 -10.17 5.80 13.22
CA SER A 14 -10.67 6.96 12.49
C SER A 14 -9.55 7.93 12.08
N ARG A 15 -8.48 7.43 11.45
CA ARG A 15 -7.77 8.23 10.45
C ARG A 15 -8.52 8.07 9.15
N SER A 16 -9.62 8.80 9.03
CA SER A 16 -9.58 10.11 8.39
C SER A 16 -9.31 9.91 6.90
N SER A 17 -10.37 9.57 6.18
CA SER A 17 -10.49 9.86 4.76
C SER A 17 -10.58 11.38 4.61
N THR A 18 -9.51 12.11 4.94
CA THR A 18 -9.27 13.38 4.28
C THR A 18 -8.82 13.02 2.86
N PRO A 19 -9.54 13.44 1.82
CA PRO A 19 -8.92 13.56 0.51
C PRO A 19 -7.89 14.70 0.67
N GLU A 20 -6.71 14.35 1.15
CA GLU A 20 -5.53 15.20 1.09
C GLU A 20 -5.35 15.55 -0.38
N THR A 21 -5.79 16.77 -0.71
CA THR A 21 -5.48 17.54 -1.91
C THR A 21 -3.97 17.71 -1.99
N SER A 22 -3.31 16.62 -2.34
CA SER A 22 -1.91 16.59 -2.75
C SER A 22 -1.96 16.22 -4.21
N SER A 23 -2.09 17.27 -5.03
CA SER A 23 -1.88 17.34 -6.47
C SER A 23 -1.96 15.98 -7.16
N LYS A 24 -3.19 15.50 -7.27
CA LYS A 24 -3.54 14.26 -7.94
C LYS A 24 -3.03 14.42 -9.39
N ALA A 25 -1.93 13.75 -9.74
CA ALA A 25 -1.36 13.83 -11.07
C ALA A 25 -2.29 13.06 -12.03
N VAL A 26 -3.38 13.72 -12.42
CA VAL A 26 -4.37 13.19 -13.34
C VAL A 26 -3.72 13.13 -14.71
N ASN A 27 -3.77 11.95 -15.32
CA ASN A 27 -3.35 11.72 -16.69
C ASN A 27 -4.41 10.84 -17.38
N PRO A 28 -4.42 10.71 -18.72
CA PRO A 28 -5.43 9.92 -19.43
C PRO A 28 -5.54 8.46 -18.97
N LEU A 29 -4.44 7.88 -18.47
CA LEU A 29 -4.35 6.51 -17.97
C LEU A 29 -4.66 6.40 -16.46
N ASN A 30 -4.66 7.52 -15.74
CA ASN A 30 -5.00 7.63 -14.33
C ASN A 30 -5.99 8.79 -14.13
N PRO A 31 -7.23 8.65 -14.63
CA PRO A 31 -8.24 9.71 -14.61
C PRO A 31 -8.69 10.04 -13.18
N GLN A 32 -8.64 9.03 -12.31
CA GLN A 32 -8.81 9.21 -10.90
C GLN A 32 -7.59 9.96 -10.33
N GLY A 33 -6.37 9.81 -10.85
CA GLY A 33 -5.14 10.38 -10.32
C GLY A 33 -4.64 9.66 -9.05
N LEU A 34 -4.93 8.37 -8.96
CA LEU A 34 -4.46 7.48 -7.88
C LEU A 34 -2.95 7.65 -7.65
N LYS A 35 -2.51 7.43 -6.41
CA LYS A 35 -1.08 7.30 -6.09
C LYS A 35 -0.60 5.89 -6.52
N PRO A 36 0.70 5.68 -6.79
CA PRO A 36 1.22 4.37 -7.24
C PRO A 36 0.85 3.21 -6.30
N CYS A 37 0.86 3.45 -4.99
CA CYS A 37 0.46 2.47 -3.97
C CYS A 37 -1.03 2.07 -4.02
N CYS A 38 -1.89 2.90 -4.63
CA CYS A 38 -3.34 2.68 -4.73
C CYS A 38 -3.78 2.21 -6.12
N ALA A 39 -2.93 2.35 -7.14
CA ALA A 39 -3.29 2.01 -8.51
C ALA A 39 -3.40 0.50 -8.74
N CYS A 40 -2.64 -0.29 -7.99
CA CYS A 40 -2.45 -1.71 -8.24
C CYS A 40 -2.52 -2.54 -6.94
N PRO A 41 -3.69 -2.58 -6.24
CA PRO A 41 -3.81 -3.24 -4.95
C PRO A 41 -3.61 -4.76 -5.04
N GLU A 42 -4.09 -5.39 -6.12
CA GLU A 42 -4.00 -6.84 -6.29
C GLU A 42 -2.54 -7.31 -6.45
N THR A 43 -1.79 -6.69 -7.37
CA THR A 43 -0.39 -7.05 -7.61
C THR A 43 0.53 -6.60 -6.48
N LYS A 44 0.19 -5.50 -5.80
CA LYS A 44 0.89 -5.08 -4.57
C LYS A 44 0.76 -6.14 -3.49
N SER A 45 -0.45 -6.66 -3.24
CA SER A 45 -0.67 -7.67 -2.20
C SER A 45 0.14 -8.93 -2.49
N LYS A 46 0.07 -9.46 -3.72
CA LYS A 46 0.83 -10.65 -4.12
C LYS A 46 2.34 -10.46 -3.95
N ARG A 47 2.86 -9.28 -4.32
CA ARG A 47 4.27 -8.94 -4.11
C ARG A 47 4.61 -8.91 -2.62
N ASP A 48 3.83 -8.19 -1.81
CA ASP A 48 4.05 -8.05 -0.38
C ASP A 48 4.01 -9.41 0.33
N ASP A 49 3.04 -10.27 -0.02
CA ASP A 49 2.92 -11.64 0.47
C ASP A 49 4.13 -12.48 0.10
N CYS A 50 4.68 -12.31 -1.10
CA CYS A 50 5.89 -13.00 -1.52
C CYS A 50 7.11 -12.55 -0.70
N PHE A 51 7.27 -11.24 -0.45
CA PHE A 51 8.37 -10.74 0.38
C PHE A 51 8.27 -11.22 1.83
N ILE A 52 7.06 -11.33 2.39
CA ILE A 52 6.83 -11.86 3.76
C ILE A 52 7.22 -13.34 3.86
N LYS A 53 6.97 -14.12 2.81
CA LYS A 53 7.26 -15.57 2.78
C LYS A 53 8.69 -15.88 2.36
N SER A 54 9.38 -14.95 1.70
CA SER A 54 10.73 -15.14 1.19
C SER A 54 11.77 -14.99 2.31
N PRO A 55 12.90 -15.70 2.23
CA PRO A 55 14.04 -15.48 3.11
C PRO A 55 14.57 -14.04 3.00
N ALA A 56 15.00 -13.50 4.14
CA ALA A 56 15.48 -12.12 4.22
C ALA A 56 16.71 -11.92 3.31
N GLY A 57 16.61 -10.97 2.38
CA GLY A 57 17.68 -10.64 1.44
C GLY A 57 17.54 -11.26 0.04
N GLU A 58 16.58 -12.17 -0.17
CA GLU A 58 16.40 -12.86 -1.46
C GLU A 58 15.07 -12.52 -2.17
N GLY A 59 14.29 -11.60 -1.59
CA GLY A 59 12.98 -11.21 -2.12
C GLY A 59 13.03 -10.64 -3.54
N ASP A 60 14.08 -9.90 -3.92
CA ASP A 60 14.21 -9.34 -5.27
C ASP A 60 14.31 -10.42 -6.36
N VAL A 61 14.91 -11.57 -6.04
CA VAL A 61 15.07 -12.69 -6.96
C VAL A 61 13.85 -13.60 -6.90
N ASN A 62 13.43 -13.99 -5.69
CA ASN A 62 12.31 -14.92 -5.48
C ASN A 62 10.95 -14.32 -5.87
N CYS A 63 10.79 -13.00 -5.74
CA CYS A 63 9.54 -12.30 -6.05
C CYS A 63 9.59 -11.54 -7.37
N ARG A 64 10.58 -11.78 -8.22
CA ARG A 64 10.80 -11.02 -9.46
C ARG A 64 9.56 -10.95 -10.33
N GLU A 65 8.87 -12.07 -10.51
CA GLU A 65 7.63 -12.16 -11.27
C GLU A 65 6.54 -11.21 -10.72
N PHE A 66 6.33 -11.21 -9.41
CA PHE A 66 5.35 -10.34 -8.76
C PHE A 66 5.75 -8.86 -8.80
N ILE A 67 7.05 -8.57 -8.70
CA ILE A 67 7.59 -7.22 -8.85
C ILE A 67 7.36 -6.71 -10.29
N GLU A 68 7.64 -7.53 -11.29
CA GLU A 68 7.42 -7.19 -12.70
C GLU A 68 5.93 -7.00 -13.01
N ALA A 69 5.05 -7.86 -12.48
CA ALA A 69 3.60 -7.70 -12.60
C ALA A 69 3.11 -6.39 -11.96
N HIS A 70 3.63 -6.03 -10.78
CA HIS A 70 3.27 -4.78 -10.12
C HIS A 70 3.78 -3.55 -10.91
N LYS A 71 5.01 -3.60 -11.42
CA LYS A 71 5.57 -2.55 -12.29
C LYS A 71 4.79 -2.40 -13.59
N ALA A 72 4.39 -3.51 -14.22
CA ALA A 72 3.57 -3.51 -15.43
C ALA A 72 2.23 -2.81 -15.19
N CYS A 73 1.57 -3.12 -14.07
CA CYS A 73 0.34 -2.44 -13.68
C CYS A 73 0.56 -0.93 -13.50
N MET A 74 1.60 -0.50 -12.76
CA MET A 74 1.89 0.92 -12.56
C MET A 74 2.20 1.66 -13.88
N ARG A 75 2.89 1.01 -14.83
CA ARG A 75 3.10 1.56 -16.18
C ARG A 75 1.80 1.73 -16.95
N GLY A 76 0.83 0.84 -16.74
CA GLY A 76 -0.52 0.97 -17.30
C GLY A 76 -1.26 2.23 -16.86
N TYR A 77 -0.94 2.77 -15.68
CA TYR A 77 -1.46 4.05 -15.17
C TYR A 77 -0.56 5.26 -15.50
N GLY A 78 0.51 5.05 -16.28
CA GLY A 78 1.44 6.10 -16.68
C GLY A 78 2.48 6.51 -15.62
N PHE A 79 2.69 5.71 -14.57
CA PHE A 79 3.78 5.97 -13.62
C PHE A 79 5.14 5.52 -14.18
N LYS A 80 6.20 6.32 -13.96
CA LYS A 80 7.59 5.94 -14.21
C LYS A 80 8.14 5.18 -13.01
N VAL A 81 8.45 3.89 -13.19
CA VAL A 81 8.81 2.89 -12.15
C VAL A 81 9.95 1.98 -12.55
#